data_AF-A0A6L7IS90-F1
#
_entry.id   AF-A0A6L7IS90-F1
#
_cell.length_a   1.000
_cell.length_b   1.000
_cell.length_c   1.000
_cell.angle_alpha   90.00
_cell.angle_beta   90.00
_cell.angle_gamma   90.00
#
_symmetry.space_group_name_H-M   'P 1'
#
loop_
_entity.id
_entity.type
_entity.pdbx_description
1 polymer ?
#
loop_
_entity_poly.entity_id
_entity_poly.type
_entity_poly.pdbx_seq_one_letter_code
_entity_poly.pdbx_strand_id
1 'polypeptide(L)'
;MGNDVSRRDFLKVGGFAGFAAGAAGLGIGSILGAPAEAHAEAITVTDFVYTCPLCGQKTTDYDALVKHFEETHPQAAVPTCAALSINGTDVKVQVEPHWTLRETLLKAVGLTGNAKQMCDRGACGSCTVLVDGVPALSCTTLAVECEGKRIETSEGIAADAKWRPLVEAYAKHDAAQCGYCTPGQFTVAKYIIEKYGAPTDEQIRAELAGNICRCGTYSRHVQAIQEAAAAIEGGN
;
A
#
# COMPACT_ATOMS: atom_id res chain seq x y z
N MET A 1 -10.28 35.73 30.40
CA MET A 1 -9.79 36.26 29.10
C MET A 1 -9.00 35.15 28.45
N GLY A 2 -9.68 34.27 27.71
CA GLY A 2 -9.07 33.15 27.01
C GLY A 2 -8.62 33.59 25.62
N ASN A 3 -7.36 33.34 25.29
CA ASN A 3 -6.83 33.59 23.95
C ASN A 3 -7.34 32.50 23.00
N ASP A 4 -8.44 32.78 22.28
CA ASP A 4 -8.86 31.97 21.14
C ASP A 4 -7.99 32.33 19.94
N VAL A 5 -6.96 31.51 19.69
CA VAL A 5 -6.24 31.53 18.41
C VAL A 5 -7.09 30.76 17.41
N SER A 6 -7.66 31.46 16.42
CA SER A 6 -8.45 30.80 15.40
C SER A 6 -7.55 30.05 14.41
N ARG A 7 -8.07 28.98 13.78
CA ARG A 7 -7.38 28.25 12.69
C ARG A 7 -6.91 29.15 11.55
N ARG A 8 -7.55 30.32 11.40
CA ARG A 8 -7.23 31.36 10.42
C ARG A 8 -6.01 32.20 10.83
N ASP A 9 -5.72 32.31 12.12
CA ASP A 9 -4.54 33.01 12.64
C ASP A 9 -3.28 32.16 12.50
N PHE A 10 -3.40 30.84 12.65
CA PHE A 10 -2.30 29.89 12.35
C PHE A 10 -1.84 29.97 10.89
N LEU A 11 -2.77 30.12 9.95
CA LEU A 11 -2.48 30.21 8.51
C LEU A 11 -1.85 31.55 8.09
N LYS A 12 -2.05 32.63 8.85
CA LYS A 12 -1.38 33.92 8.60
C LYS A 12 0.09 33.90 9.02
N VAL A 13 0.44 33.14 10.05
CA VAL A 13 1.82 33.02 10.55
C VAL A 13 2.63 32.02 9.71
N GLY A 14 1.98 30.98 9.17
CA GLY A 14 2.62 29.99 8.29
C GLY A 14 2.65 30.38 6.79
N GLY A 15 2.07 31.52 6.42
CA GLY A 15 1.74 31.84 5.03
C GLY A 15 2.23 33.21 4.57
N PHE A 16 3.48 33.58 4.85
CA PHE A 16 4.17 34.69 4.17
C PHE A 16 5.68 34.49 4.16
N ALA A 17 6.17 33.71 3.20
CA ALA A 17 7.48 33.90 2.60
C ALA A 17 7.28 33.88 1.08
N GLY A 18 6.64 34.95 0.60
CA GLY A 18 6.45 35.22 -0.81
C GLY A 18 7.78 35.58 -1.48
N PHE A 19 7.93 35.08 -2.70
CA PHE A 19 8.81 35.61 -3.74
C PHE A 19 8.73 37.14 -3.83
N ALA A 20 9.86 37.82 -3.67
CA ALA A 20 10.12 39.13 -4.25
C ALA A 20 11.54 39.13 -4.84
N ALA A 21 11.63 39.41 -6.13
CA ALA A 21 12.86 39.42 -6.91
C ALA A 21 13.82 40.54 -6.45
N GLY A 22 15.11 40.21 -6.36
CA GLY A 22 16.20 41.16 -6.15
C GLY A 22 17.55 40.45 -6.21
N ALA A 23 18.32 40.71 -7.27
CA ALA A 23 19.61 40.09 -7.53
C ALA A 23 20.66 40.47 -6.47
N ALA A 24 21.24 39.47 -5.80
CA ALA A 24 22.63 39.46 -5.32
C ALA A 24 22.93 38.07 -4.76
N GLY A 25 23.98 37.44 -5.26
CA GLY A 25 24.32 36.05 -4.96
C GLY A 25 24.65 35.83 -3.49
N LEU A 26 24.04 34.79 -2.92
CA LEU A 26 24.59 34.01 -1.82
C LEU A 26 24.19 32.55 -2.04
N GLY A 27 25.19 31.67 -2.01
CA GLY A 27 25.08 30.27 -2.41
C GLY A 27 24.01 29.50 -1.65
N ILE A 28 23.03 28.98 -2.38
CA ILE A 28 22.02 28.04 -1.90
C ILE A 28 22.44 26.58 -2.21
N GLY A 29 23.63 26.39 -2.78
CA GLY A 29 24.17 25.06 -3.14
C GLY A 29 24.49 24.14 -1.96
N SER A 30 24.23 24.56 -0.72
CA SER A 30 24.67 23.85 0.49
C SER A 30 23.53 23.37 1.41
N ILE A 31 22.26 23.63 1.08
CA ILE A 31 21.11 23.24 1.95
C ILE A 31 20.28 22.10 1.34
N LEU A 32 20.36 21.89 0.03
CA LEU A 32 19.74 20.76 -0.65
C LEU A 32 20.87 19.82 -1.07
N GLY A 33 21.20 18.87 -0.20
CA GLY A 33 22.02 17.72 -0.61
C GLY A 33 21.41 17.09 -1.85
N ALA A 34 22.25 16.62 -2.77
CA ALA A 34 21.81 15.84 -3.91
C ALA A 34 20.84 14.74 -3.41
N PRO A 35 19.73 14.45 -4.13
CA PRO A 35 18.88 13.34 -3.76
C PRO A 35 19.78 12.11 -3.72
N ALA A 36 20.02 11.60 -2.51
CA ALA A 36 20.66 10.31 -2.36
C ALA A 36 19.80 9.35 -3.17
N GLU A 37 20.43 8.63 -4.10
CA GLU A 37 19.82 7.49 -4.75
C GLU A 37 19.16 6.68 -3.64
N ALA A 38 17.84 6.51 -3.73
CA ALA A 38 17.12 5.65 -2.81
C ALA A 38 17.61 4.24 -3.11
N HIS A 39 18.72 3.87 -2.46
CA HIS A 39 19.14 2.49 -2.35
C HIS A 39 18.02 1.81 -1.56
N ALA A 40 17.10 1.19 -2.29
CA ALA A 40 16.33 0.09 -1.76
C ALA A 40 17.34 -1.01 -1.46
N GLU A 41 17.98 -0.90 -0.30
CA GLU A 41 18.77 -1.96 0.28
C GLU A 41 17.80 -3.13 0.40
N ALA A 42 18.05 -4.18 -0.39
CA ALA A 42 17.27 -5.40 -0.34
C ALA A 42 17.23 -5.80 1.13
N ILE A 43 16.02 -5.85 1.70
CA ILE A 43 15.80 -6.25 3.07
C ILE A 43 16.39 -7.65 3.17
N THR A 44 17.61 -7.73 3.69
CA THR A 44 18.27 -8.98 3.99
C THR A 44 17.38 -9.63 5.03
N VAL A 45 16.88 -10.82 4.67
CA VAL A 45 16.03 -11.69 5.49
C VAL A 45 16.40 -11.48 6.95
N THR A 46 15.58 -10.72 7.68
CA THR A 46 15.75 -10.54 9.12
C THR A 46 15.79 -11.94 9.71
N ASP A 47 16.79 -12.22 10.55
CA ASP A 47 16.84 -13.46 11.33
C ASP A 47 15.44 -13.71 11.90
N PHE A 48 14.75 -14.70 11.35
CA PHE A 48 13.31 -14.79 11.50
C PHE A 48 13.03 -15.34 12.90
N VAL A 49 12.81 -14.45 13.86
CA VAL A 49 12.50 -14.83 15.23
C VAL A 49 11.04 -15.27 15.29
N TYR A 50 10.83 -16.58 15.21
CA TYR A 50 9.52 -17.20 15.34
C TYR A 50 9.02 -17.02 16.76
N THR A 51 7.84 -16.43 16.92
CA THR A 51 7.26 -16.13 18.23
C THR A 51 6.01 -16.96 18.42
N CYS A 52 5.93 -17.70 19.52
CA CYS A 52 4.72 -18.40 19.92
C CYS A 52 3.62 -17.37 20.26
N PRO A 53 2.49 -17.35 19.54
CA PRO A 53 1.39 -16.40 19.79
C PRO A 53 0.67 -16.64 21.12
N LEU A 54 0.84 -17.82 21.75
CA LEU A 54 0.14 -18.19 22.98
C LEU A 54 0.90 -17.79 24.25
N CYS A 55 2.22 -17.94 24.25
CA CYS A 55 3.06 -17.67 25.44
C CYS A 55 4.18 -16.65 25.19
N GLY A 56 4.39 -16.21 23.94
CA GLY A 56 5.43 -15.25 23.58
C GLY A 56 6.85 -15.82 23.50
N GLN A 57 7.02 -17.15 23.63
CA GLN A 57 8.32 -17.80 23.50
C GLN A 57 8.90 -17.55 22.09
N LYS A 58 10.14 -17.09 22.05
CA LYS A 58 10.87 -16.83 20.81
C LYS A 58 11.75 -18.02 20.47
N THR A 59 11.81 -18.36 19.20
CA THR A 59 12.58 -19.48 18.63
C THR A 59 13.35 -19.00 17.41
N THR A 60 14.49 -19.62 17.15
CA THR A 60 15.44 -19.24 16.09
C THR A 60 15.11 -19.87 14.75
N ASP A 61 14.36 -20.96 14.75
CA ASP A 61 13.93 -21.69 13.56
C ASP A 61 12.51 -22.25 13.75
N TYR A 62 11.89 -22.62 12.63
CA TYR A 62 10.50 -23.07 12.60
C TYR A 62 10.31 -24.44 13.28
N ASP A 63 11.28 -25.35 13.16
CA ASP A 63 11.21 -26.68 13.77
C ASP A 63 11.20 -26.58 15.30
N ALA A 64 11.96 -25.65 15.87
CA ALA A 64 11.92 -25.34 17.29
C ALA A 64 10.56 -24.77 17.72
N LEU A 65 9.89 -23.97 16.88
CA LEU A 65 8.52 -23.51 17.14
C LEU A 65 7.53 -24.68 17.14
N VAL A 66 7.62 -25.57 16.15
CA VAL A 66 6.76 -26.77 16.04
C VAL A 66 6.91 -27.62 17.30
N LYS A 67 8.16 -27.93 17.69
CA LYS A 67 8.46 -28.70 18.89
C LYS A 67 7.92 -28.04 20.16
N HIS A 68 8.05 -26.71 20.27
CA HIS A 68 7.48 -25.96 21.40
C HIS A 68 5.95 -26.12 21.49
N PHE A 69 5.24 -26.09 20.35
CA PHE A 69 3.80 -26.31 20.30
C PHE A 69 3.43 -27.74 20.72
N GLU A 70 4.15 -28.75 20.24
CA GLU A 70 3.94 -30.14 20.63
C GLU A 70 4.10 -30.36 22.14
N GLU A 71 5.09 -29.72 22.76
CA GLU A 71 5.40 -29.88 24.18
C GLU A 71 4.53 -29.02 25.10
N THR A 72 4.24 -27.76 24.71
CA THR A 72 3.66 -26.74 25.60
C THR A 72 2.20 -26.42 25.25
N HIS A 73 1.80 -26.64 24.00
CA HIS A 73 0.47 -26.28 23.48
C HIS A 73 -0.13 -27.39 22.59
N PRO A 74 -0.24 -28.65 23.07
CA PRO A 74 -0.53 -29.82 22.22
C PRO A 74 -1.91 -29.81 21.54
N GLN A 75 -2.82 -28.91 21.96
CA GLN A 75 -4.14 -28.76 21.35
C GLN A 75 -4.25 -27.55 20.41
N ALA A 76 -3.21 -26.72 20.30
CA ALA A 76 -3.20 -25.56 19.43
C ALA A 76 -2.68 -25.92 18.03
N ALA A 77 -3.23 -25.27 17.01
CA ALA A 77 -2.69 -25.37 15.66
C ALA A 77 -1.33 -24.67 15.61
N VAL A 78 -0.33 -25.33 15.03
CA VAL A 78 0.99 -24.74 14.85
C VAL A 78 0.90 -23.68 13.75
N PRO A 79 1.40 -22.45 13.97
CA PRO A 79 1.51 -21.45 12.93
C PRO A 79 2.32 -22.00 11.75
N THR A 80 2.02 -21.56 10.54
CA THR A 80 2.73 -21.93 9.31
C THR A 80 3.71 -20.82 8.92
N CYS A 81 4.77 -21.18 8.21
CA CYS A 81 5.61 -20.19 7.52
C CYS A 81 5.15 -20.10 6.07
N ALA A 82 4.82 -18.90 5.60
CA ALA A 82 4.47 -18.64 4.21
C ALA A 82 5.59 -17.87 3.51
N ALA A 83 6.01 -18.35 2.33
CA ALA A 83 6.95 -17.63 1.46
C ALA A 83 6.18 -16.81 0.40
N LEU A 84 6.22 -15.48 0.53
CA LEU A 84 5.44 -14.55 -0.28
C LEU A 84 6.37 -13.61 -1.06
N SER A 85 6.07 -13.36 -2.34
CA SER A 85 6.73 -12.31 -3.13
C SER A 85 5.87 -11.05 -3.10
N ILE A 86 6.23 -10.06 -2.29
CA ILE A 86 5.46 -8.81 -2.09
C ILE A 86 6.27 -7.63 -2.62
N ASN A 87 5.69 -6.87 -3.57
CA ASN A 87 6.33 -5.68 -4.17
C ASN A 87 7.75 -5.97 -4.70
N GLY A 88 7.96 -7.16 -5.29
CA GLY A 88 9.26 -7.60 -5.81
C GLY A 88 10.25 -8.09 -4.76
N THR A 89 9.87 -8.14 -3.48
CA THR A 89 10.70 -8.68 -2.39
C THR A 89 10.14 -10.00 -1.90
N ASP A 90 10.99 -11.04 -1.86
CA ASP A 90 10.64 -12.31 -1.24
C ASP A 90 10.73 -12.19 0.29
N VAL A 91 9.59 -12.41 0.96
CA VAL A 91 9.48 -12.40 2.41
C VAL A 91 8.98 -13.75 2.90
N LYS A 92 9.65 -14.30 3.90
CA LYS A 92 9.12 -15.42 4.68
C LYS A 92 8.40 -14.84 5.89
N VAL A 93 7.18 -15.28 6.18
CA VAL A 93 6.40 -14.76 7.29
C VAL A 93 5.73 -15.88 8.08
N GLN A 94 5.73 -15.78 9.41
CA GLN A 94 4.95 -16.65 10.27
C GLN A 94 3.48 -16.19 10.23
N VAL A 95 2.59 -17.09 9.85
CA VAL A 95 1.15 -16.82 9.68
C VAL A 95 0.34 -17.94 10.32
N GLU A 96 -0.79 -17.60 10.93
CA GLU A 96 -1.77 -18.62 11.29
C GLU A 96 -2.41 -19.20 10.02
N PRO A 97 -2.82 -20.47 10.01
CA PRO A 97 -3.46 -21.08 8.84
C PRO A 97 -4.71 -20.34 8.34
N HIS A 98 -5.41 -19.63 9.24
CA HIS A 98 -6.62 -18.87 8.94
C HIS A 98 -6.35 -17.39 8.61
N TRP A 99 -5.09 -16.93 8.64
CA TRP A 99 -4.79 -15.54 8.34
C TRP A 99 -5.04 -15.24 6.87
N THR A 100 -5.79 -14.17 6.67
CA THR A 100 -6.00 -13.59 5.35
C THR A 100 -4.73 -12.89 4.91
N LEU A 101 -4.61 -12.66 3.60
CA LEU A 101 -3.53 -11.86 3.04
C LEU A 101 -3.55 -10.44 3.64
N ARG A 102 -4.74 -9.87 3.87
CA ARG A 102 -4.90 -8.56 4.53
C ARG A 102 -4.27 -8.56 5.93
N GLU A 103 -4.60 -9.57 6.74
CA GLU A 103 -4.09 -9.72 8.10
C GLU A 103 -2.57 -9.86 8.10
N THR A 104 -2.04 -10.66 7.17
CA THR A 104 -0.60 -10.88 7.00
C THR A 104 0.13 -9.59 6.60
N LEU A 105 -0.41 -8.84 5.63
CA LEU A 105 0.13 -7.54 5.24
C LEU A 105 0.19 -6.57 6.41
N LEU A 106 -0.85 -6.52 7.25
CA LEU A 106 -0.91 -5.62 8.40
C LEU A 106 0.02 -6.05 9.54
N LYS A 107 -0.11 -7.30 9.99
CA LYS A 107 0.49 -7.79 11.25
C LYS A 107 1.90 -8.33 11.08
N ALA A 108 2.17 -9.04 9.99
CA ALA A 108 3.48 -9.67 9.76
C ALA A 108 4.42 -8.79 8.94
N VAL A 109 3.90 -8.12 7.90
CA VAL A 109 4.73 -7.34 6.96
C VAL A 109 4.77 -5.85 7.34
N GLY A 110 3.70 -5.31 7.91
CA GLY A 110 3.60 -3.89 8.27
C GLY A 110 3.21 -2.96 7.12
N LEU A 111 2.72 -3.51 6.00
CA LEU A 111 2.15 -2.73 4.89
C LEU A 111 0.71 -2.38 5.18
N THR A 112 0.42 -1.08 5.27
CA THR A 112 -0.88 -0.58 5.76
C THR A 112 -1.77 0.00 4.68
N GLY A 113 -1.25 0.21 3.47
CA GLY A 113 -1.93 0.76 2.30
C GLY A 113 -3.15 -0.07 1.97
N ASN A 114 -2.97 -1.29 1.48
CA ASN A 114 -4.09 -2.18 1.12
C ASN A 114 -4.57 -3.06 2.27
N ALA A 115 -4.02 -2.93 3.47
CA ALA A 115 -4.47 -3.70 4.62
C ALA A 115 -5.69 -3.07 5.36
N LYS A 116 -6.50 -2.27 4.65
CA LYS A 116 -7.66 -1.55 5.24
C LYS A 116 -8.82 -2.48 5.56
N GLN A 117 -9.43 -2.30 6.73
CA GLN A 117 -10.61 -3.03 7.20
C GLN A 117 -11.86 -2.16 7.16
N MET A 118 -12.42 -1.95 5.97
CA MET A 118 -13.70 -1.22 5.88
C MET A 118 -14.91 -2.15 6.12
N CYS A 119 -14.94 -3.33 5.49
CA CYS A 119 -16.05 -4.28 5.63
C CYS A 119 -15.64 -5.68 6.12
N ASP A 120 -14.42 -6.14 5.79
CA ASP A 120 -13.91 -7.48 6.09
C ASP A 120 -14.80 -8.65 5.62
N ARG A 121 -15.57 -8.40 4.55
CA ARG A 121 -16.59 -9.33 4.01
C ARG A 121 -16.65 -9.32 2.47
N GLY A 122 -15.56 -8.89 1.83
CA GLY A 122 -15.46 -8.88 0.37
C GLY A 122 -16.31 -7.84 -0.38
N ALA A 123 -16.88 -6.84 0.31
CA ALA A 123 -17.84 -5.91 -0.31
C ALA A 123 -17.26 -4.54 -0.74
N CYS A 124 -16.23 -4.05 -0.03
CA CYS A 124 -15.82 -2.63 -0.15
C CYS A 124 -14.65 -2.35 -1.10
N GLY A 125 -13.83 -3.34 -1.45
CA GLY A 125 -12.63 -3.16 -2.25
C GLY A 125 -11.44 -2.42 -1.62
N SER A 126 -11.55 -1.81 -0.43
CA SER A 126 -10.43 -1.08 0.19
C SER A 126 -9.18 -1.94 0.43
N CYS A 127 -9.35 -3.26 0.46
CA CYS A 127 -8.29 -4.24 0.66
C CYS A 127 -7.75 -4.86 -0.65
N THR A 128 -8.14 -4.33 -1.80
CA THR A 128 -7.76 -4.91 -3.11
C THR A 128 -6.25 -4.82 -3.30
N VAL A 129 -5.61 -5.94 -3.62
CA VAL A 129 -4.21 -6.03 -4.06
C VAL A 129 -4.17 -6.63 -5.47
N LEU A 130 -3.03 -6.59 -6.16
CA LEU A 130 -2.84 -7.43 -7.35
C LEU A 130 -2.17 -8.73 -6.93
N VAL A 131 -2.74 -9.86 -7.36
CA VAL A 131 -2.11 -11.19 -7.26
C VAL A 131 -1.90 -11.68 -8.68
N ASP A 132 -0.65 -11.87 -9.08
CA ASP A 132 -0.23 -12.18 -10.45
C ASP A 132 -0.82 -11.21 -11.49
N GLY A 133 -0.88 -9.92 -11.13
CA GLY A 133 -1.42 -8.85 -11.97
C GLY A 133 -2.95 -8.74 -11.98
N VAL A 134 -3.66 -9.62 -11.27
CA VAL A 134 -5.13 -9.61 -11.22
C VAL A 134 -5.63 -9.04 -9.88
N PRO A 135 -6.61 -8.11 -9.87
CA PRO A 135 -7.21 -7.62 -8.64
C PRO A 135 -7.83 -8.73 -7.80
N ALA A 136 -7.43 -8.81 -6.53
CA ALA A 136 -7.97 -9.75 -5.56
C ALA A 136 -8.25 -9.07 -4.22
N LEU A 137 -9.31 -9.51 -3.54
CA LEU A 137 -9.68 -9.01 -2.22
C LEU A 137 -8.85 -9.72 -1.14
N SER A 138 -7.87 -9.02 -0.59
CA SER A 138 -6.96 -9.62 0.39
C SER A 138 -7.65 -10.06 1.69
N CYS A 139 -8.83 -9.53 2.02
CA CYS A 139 -9.61 -9.94 3.21
C CYS A 139 -10.34 -11.28 3.04
N THR A 140 -10.46 -11.81 1.82
CA THR A 140 -11.10 -13.11 1.54
C THR A 140 -10.13 -14.10 0.90
N THR A 141 -8.84 -13.77 0.86
CA THR A 141 -7.77 -14.62 0.31
C THR A 141 -6.88 -15.06 1.45
N LEU A 142 -6.58 -16.35 1.58
CA LEU A 142 -5.66 -16.82 2.63
C LEU A 142 -4.21 -16.53 2.25
N ALA A 143 -3.37 -16.19 3.22
CA ALA A 143 -1.96 -15.92 2.96
C ALA A 143 -1.22 -17.15 2.41
N VAL A 144 -1.54 -18.33 2.93
CA VAL A 144 -0.97 -19.61 2.49
C VAL A 144 -1.33 -19.97 1.05
N GLU A 145 -2.44 -19.45 0.50
CA GLU A 145 -2.83 -19.66 -0.90
C GLU A 145 -2.05 -18.77 -1.88
N CYS A 146 -1.28 -17.82 -1.36
CA CYS A 146 -0.50 -16.87 -2.14
C CYS A 146 0.98 -17.26 -2.27
N GLU A 147 1.38 -18.41 -1.74
CA GLU A 147 2.75 -18.90 -1.94
C GLU A 147 3.08 -19.05 -3.43
N GLY A 148 4.27 -18.57 -3.81
CA GLY A 148 4.73 -18.57 -5.20
C GLY A 148 4.04 -17.55 -6.12
N LYS A 149 3.05 -16.79 -5.64
CA LYS A 149 2.38 -15.73 -6.41
C LYS A 149 3.04 -14.38 -6.19
N ARG A 150 2.96 -13.50 -7.19
CA ARG A 150 3.42 -12.11 -7.06
C ARG A 150 2.31 -11.24 -6.50
N ILE A 151 2.57 -10.58 -5.40
CA ILE A 151 1.63 -9.68 -4.74
C ILE A 151 2.12 -8.24 -4.91
N GLU A 152 1.24 -7.36 -5.36
CA GLU A 152 1.52 -5.93 -5.45
C GLU A 152 0.51 -5.12 -4.64
N THR A 153 1.04 -4.18 -3.86
CA THR A 153 0.26 -3.23 -3.06
C THR A 153 0.48 -1.81 -3.56
N SER A 154 -0.38 -0.90 -3.11
CA SER A 154 -0.31 0.53 -3.39
C SER A 154 1.04 1.14 -3.01
N GLU A 155 1.70 0.66 -1.95
CA GLU A 155 3.04 1.09 -1.58
C GLU A 155 4.08 0.71 -2.63
N GLY A 156 4.03 -0.52 -3.14
CA GLY A 156 4.93 -0.96 -4.21
C GLY A 156 4.70 -0.20 -5.51
N ILE A 157 3.43 0.00 -5.87
CA ILE A 157 3.04 0.77 -7.06
C ILE A 157 3.51 2.22 -6.92
N ALA A 158 3.31 2.86 -5.75
CA ALA A 158 3.71 4.25 -5.54
C ALA A 158 5.25 4.43 -5.52
N ALA A 159 6.00 3.40 -5.15
CA ALA A 159 7.47 3.42 -5.15
C ALA A 159 8.07 3.24 -6.55
N ASP A 160 7.37 2.57 -7.47
CA ASP A 160 7.82 2.37 -8.84
C ASP A 160 7.72 3.65 -9.67
N ALA A 161 8.85 4.11 -10.20
CA ALA A 161 8.96 5.31 -11.02
C ALA A 161 8.06 5.28 -12.27
N LYS A 162 7.77 4.10 -12.82
CA LYS A 162 6.83 3.92 -13.95
C LYS A 162 5.43 4.44 -13.60
N TRP A 163 5.01 4.31 -12.35
CA TRP A 163 3.67 4.65 -11.88
C TRP A 163 3.57 6.03 -11.24
N ARG A 164 4.65 6.82 -11.26
CA ARG A 164 4.65 8.22 -10.78
C ARG A 164 3.52 9.06 -11.41
N PRO A 165 3.23 8.99 -12.72
CA PRO A 165 2.15 9.79 -13.31
C PRO A 165 0.78 9.47 -12.69
N LEU A 166 0.56 8.22 -12.24
CA LEU A 166 -0.68 7.83 -11.57
C LEU A 166 -0.82 8.49 -10.19
N VAL A 167 0.27 8.54 -9.41
CA VAL A 167 0.30 9.24 -8.11
C VAL A 167 0.02 10.73 -8.30
N GLU A 168 0.69 11.35 -9.27
CA GLU A 168 0.54 12.78 -9.58
C GLU A 168 -0.87 13.11 -10.06
N ALA A 169 -1.46 12.27 -10.91
CA ALA A 169 -2.83 12.45 -11.38
C ALA A 169 -3.85 12.32 -10.22
N TYR A 170 -3.67 11.36 -9.31
CA TYR A 170 -4.53 11.23 -8.13
C TYR A 170 -4.50 12.48 -7.24
N ALA A 171 -3.32 13.07 -7.05
CA ALA A 171 -3.16 14.33 -6.32
C ALA A 171 -3.78 15.51 -7.06
N LYS A 172 -3.53 15.64 -8.37
CA LYS A 172 -4.04 16.73 -9.21
C LYS A 172 -5.56 16.77 -9.29
N HIS A 173 -6.19 15.60 -9.42
CA HIS A 173 -7.65 15.50 -9.58
C HIS A 173 -8.41 15.42 -8.26
N ASP A 174 -7.73 15.54 -7.11
CA ASP A 174 -8.32 15.37 -5.79
C ASP A 174 -9.11 14.05 -5.69
N ALA A 175 -8.49 12.97 -6.19
CA ALA A 175 -9.08 11.65 -6.22
C ALA A 175 -9.15 11.00 -4.82
N ALA A 176 -8.46 11.58 -3.83
CA ALA A 176 -8.43 11.09 -2.46
C ALA A 176 -8.84 12.20 -1.48
N GLN A 177 -10.03 12.06 -0.89
CA GLN A 177 -10.47 12.90 0.23
C GLN A 177 -10.03 12.31 1.58
N CYS A 178 -10.83 11.40 2.18
CA CYS A 178 -10.43 10.73 3.43
C CYS A 178 -9.31 9.71 3.21
N GLY A 179 -9.06 9.31 1.97
CA GLY A 179 -7.99 8.38 1.60
C GLY A 179 -8.25 6.91 1.92
N TYR A 180 -9.34 6.55 2.62
CA TYR A 180 -9.50 5.18 3.13
C TYR A 180 -9.69 4.13 2.02
N CYS A 181 -10.45 4.46 0.98
CA CYS A 181 -10.64 3.57 -0.18
C CYS A 181 -9.52 3.72 -1.23
N THR A 182 -8.71 4.77 -1.14
CA THR A 182 -7.74 5.14 -2.18
C THR A 182 -6.74 4.03 -2.50
N PRO A 183 -6.16 3.28 -1.55
CA PRO A 183 -5.24 2.19 -1.86
C PRO A 183 -5.84 1.12 -2.78
N GLY A 184 -7.07 0.68 -2.50
CA GLY A 184 -7.80 -0.27 -3.35
C GLY A 184 -8.09 0.29 -4.74
N GLN A 185 -8.64 1.51 -4.80
CA GLN A 185 -8.91 2.22 -6.06
C GLN A 185 -7.63 2.39 -6.91
N PHE A 186 -6.54 2.80 -6.27
CA PHE A 186 -5.24 3.06 -6.90
C PHE A 186 -4.59 1.77 -7.43
N THR A 187 -4.77 0.66 -6.71
CA THR A 187 -4.26 -0.64 -7.14
C THR A 187 -5.03 -1.17 -8.35
N VAL A 188 -6.36 -0.99 -8.37
CA VAL A 188 -7.17 -1.33 -9.55
C VAL A 188 -6.88 -0.40 -10.73
N ALA A 189 -6.59 0.88 -10.47
CA ALA A 189 -6.18 1.82 -11.51
C ALA A 189 -4.95 1.35 -12.31
N LYS A 190 -3.93 0.81 -11.63
CA LYS A 190 -2.79 0.16 -12.31
C LYS A 190 -3.27 -0.93 -13.26
N TYR A 191 -4.06 -1.88 -12.76
CA TYR A 191 -4.59 -2.98 -13.56
C TYR A 191 -5.39 -2.49 -14.78
N ILE A 192 -6.22 -1.45 -14.63
CA ILE A 192 -6.99 -0.86 -15.73
C ILE A 192 -6.03 -0.32 -16.81
N ILE A 193 -4.99 0.41 -16.42
CA ILE A 193 -4.03 1.01 -17.36
C ILE A 193 -3.25 -0.09 -18.09
N GLU A 194 -2.78 -1.13 -17.39
CA GLU A 194 -2.09 -2.25 -18.02
C GLU A 194 -2.99 -3.02 -18.97
N LYS A 195 -4.26 -3.22 -18.60
CA LYS A 195 -5.23 -4.00 -19.40
C LYS A 195 -5.71 -3.29 -20.67
N TYR A 196 -5.86 -1.97 -20.65
CA TYR A 196 -6.52 -1.24 -21.74
C TYR A 196 -5.63 -0.23 -22.45
N GLY A 197 -4.53 0.23 -21.83
CA GLY A 197 -3.70 1.31 -22.35
C GLY A 197 -4.36 2.68 -22.30
N ALA A 198 -5.44 2.86 -23.06
CA ALA A 198 -6.26 4.07 -23.13
C ALA A 198 -7.72 3.76 -22.75
N PRO A 199 -8.01 3.51 -21.45
CA PRO A 199 -9.31 3.05 -21.01
C PRO A 199 -10.41 4.12 -21.17
N THR A 200 -11.59 3.70 -21.61
CA THR A 200 -12.78 4.55 -21.67
C THR A 200 -13.38 4.78 -20.28
N ASP A 201 -14.21 5.82 -20.11
CA ASP A 201 -14.92 6.06 -18.85
C ASP A 201 -15.74 4.83 -18.42
N GLU A 202 -16.45 4.21 -19.35
CA GLU A 202 -17.25 3.00 -19.09
C GLU A 202 -16.41 1.82 -18.60
N GLN A 203 -15.24 1.59 -19.21
CA GLN A 203 -14.30 0.55 -18.78
C GLN A 203 -13.79 0.82 -17.37
N ILE A 204 -13.40 2.07 -17.07
CA ILE A 204 -12.90 2.44 -15.74
C ILE A 204 -13.99 2.22 -14.69
N ARG A 205 -15.22 2.68 -14.94
CA ARG A 205 -16.32 2.51 -13.99
C ARG A 205 -16.66 1.05 -13.75
N ALA A 206 -16.64 0.22 -14.79
CA ALA A 206 -16.93 -1.20 -14.67
C ALA A 206 -15.90 -1.90 -13.78
N GLU A 207 -14.60 -1.62 -13.99
CA GLU A 207 -13.52 -2.25 -13.21
C GLU A 207 -13.43 -1.71 -11.77
N LEU A 208 -13.76 -0.44 -11.54
CA LEU A 208 -13.81 0.15 -10.19
C LEU A 208 -15.11 -0.17 -9.44
N ALA A 209 -16.09 -0.85 -10.04
CA ALA A 209 -17.37 -1.13 -9.41
C ALA A 209 -17.25 -1.93 -8.10
N GLY A 210 -16.18 -2.72 -7.95
CA GLY A 210 -15.85 -3.44 -6.72
C GLY A 210 -15.24 -2.60 -5.59
N ASN A 211 -14.98 -1.30 -5.81
CA ASN A 211 -14.33 -0.41 -4.85
C ASN A 211 -15.27 0.73 -4.43
N ILE A 212 -15.71 0.69 -3.18
CA ILE A 212 -16.67 1.64 -2.62
C ILE A 212 -15.94 2.86 -2.06
N CYS A 213 -16.37 4.06 -2.46
CA CYS A 213 -15.95 5.33 -1.91
C CYS A 213 -17.12 6.06 -1.23
N ARG A 214 -17.00 6.34 0.07
CA ARG A 214 -18.04 7.08 0.82
C ARG A 214 -17.94 8.59 0.65
N CYS A 215 -16.77 9.11 0.28
CA CYS A 215 -16.55 10.52 -0.02
C CYS A 215 -17.13 10.94 -1.38
N GLY A 216 -17.43 9.98 -2.27
CA GLY A 216 -18.02 10.27 -3.57
C GLY A 216 -17.03 10.73 -4.65
N THR A 217 -15.74 10.43 -4.51
CA THR A 217 -14.68 10.81 -5.48
C THR A 217 -14.66 9.98 -6.77
N TYR A 218 -15.72 9.23 -7.08
CA TYR A 218 -15.74 8.28 -8.21
C TYR A 218 -15.36 8.92 -9.56
N SER A 219 -15.93 10.08 -9.88
CA SER A 219 -15.59 10.80 -11.12
C SER A 219 -14.14 11.30 -11.14
N ARG A 220 -13.55 11.59 -9.96
CA ARG A 220 -12.16 12.01 -9.83
C ARG A 220 -11.18 10.87 -10.09
N HIS A 221 -11.52 9.64 -9.66
CA HIS A 221 -10.74 8.46 -10.01
C HIS A 221 -10.70 8.25 -11.52
N VAL A 222 -11.83 8.39 -12.22
CA VAL A 222 -11.88 8.30 -13.69
C VAL A 222 -10.94 9.32 -14.33
N GLN A 223 -11.05 10.60 -13.94
CA GLN A 223 -10.21 11.68 -14.48
C GLN A 223 -8.71 11.41 -14.25
N ALA A 224 -8.35 10.98 -13.04
CA ALA A 224 -6.97 10.65 -12.70
C ALA A 224 -6.42 9.47 -13.51
N ILE A 225 -7.21 8.40 -13.68
CA ILE A 225 -6.80 7.22 -14.42
C ILE A 225 -6.59 7.55 -15.91
N GLN A 226 -7.50 8.32 -16.52
CA GLN A 226 -7.36 8.72 -17.92
C GLN A 226 -6.13 9.59 -18.17
N GLU A 227 -5.85 10.54 -17.27
CA GLU A 227 -4.64 11.36 -17.37
C GLU A 227 -3.37 10.53 -17.21
N ALA A 228 -3.35 9.64 -16.21
CA ALA A 228 -2.21 8.76 -15.97
C ALA A 228 -1.96 7.81 -17.14
N ALA A 229 -3.03 7.24 -17.72
CA ALA A 229 -2.99 6.37 -18.87
C ALA A 229 -2.35 7.04 -20.10
N ALA A 230 -2.64 8.33 -20.32
CA ALA A 230 -2.03 9.09 -21.42
C ALA A 230 -0.54 9.38 -21.21
N ALA A 231 -0.06 9.39 -19.96
CA ALA A 231 1.33 9.66 -19.60
C ALA A 231 2.19 8.41 -19.39
N ILE A 232 1.57 7.24 -19.17
CA ILE A 232 2.28 5.97 -18.96
C ILE A 232 2.33 5.22 -20.30
N GLU A 233 3.48 5.26 -20.97
CA GLU A 233 3.70 4.50 -22.20
C GLU A 233 3.69 2.98 -21.90
N GLY A 234 2.83 2.23 -22.61
CA GLY A 234 2.94 0.76 -22.69
C GLY A 234 1.79 -0.08 -22.11
N GLY A 235 0.59 0.45 -21.92
CA GLY A 235 -0.59 -0.41 -21.78
C GLY A 235 -1.09 -0.85 -23.15
N ASN A 236 -1.13 -2.16 -23.39
CA ASN A 236 -1.63 -2.82 -24.61
C ASN A 236 -2.13 -4.20 -24.25
#